data_AF-A0A1Q9K186-F1
#
_entry.id   AF-A0A1Q9K186-F1
#
_cell.length_a   1.000
_cell.length_b   1.000
_cell.length_c   1.000
_cell.angle_alpha   90.00
_cell.angle_beta   90.00
_cell.angle_gamma   90.00
#
_symmetry.space_group_name_H-M   'P 1'
#
loop_
_entity.id
_entity.type
_entity.pdbx_description
1 polymer ?
#
loop_
_entity_poly.entity_id
_entity_poly.type
_entity_poly.pdbx_seq_one_letter_code
_entity_poly.pdbx_strand_id
1 'polypeptide(L)'
;MTLNFTDCIDVSDDETIDDKFKHILDSESILAMIEEYEYKKPYRHFCYFKYSDLKIEKIEEMVKAEKVNVFDKKGHKPIDDPEKPTIYLLGELIFLKFTYMLQNDTGNTIKYVMLAVIDKENQILEIRFDRVGIAYKNSHTYYKDKIETILTYLKENIYLEISDIDFKAVVDFMKSERDDITIVAQRMTRNGTTAYLEAYEDEASIIPILGELDTFIEEQKELFDRDNNTKEIREKLQAFRREIEIKSDMPLVKIRMDESGIKFGITHNYKDTEYSLFMLYGELVGEEMMSSVKEYIMRCYKDLRAATSADTISREKV
;
A
#
# COMPACT_ATOMS: atom_id res chain seq x y z
N MET A 1 -24.98 -4.73 28.48
CA MET A 1 -24.76 -4.86 27.01
C MET A 1 -26.11 -5.21 26.41
N THR A 2 -26.85 -4.20 25.95
CA THR A 2 -28.17 -4.38 25.37
C THR A 2 -27.95 -4.81 23.92
N LEU A 3 -28.26 -6.06 23.58
CA LEU A 3 -28.26 -6.52 22.20
C LEU A 3 -29.30 -5.68 21.45
N ASN A 4 -28.83 -4.88 20.49
CA ASN A 4 -29.69 -4.07 19.65
C ASN A 4 -30.19 -5.00 18.52
N PHE A 5 -31.42 -5.49 18.62
CA PHE A 5 -32.02 -6.46 17.67
C PHE A 5 -32.52 -5.82 16.37
N THR A 6 -32.16 -4.57 16.08
CA THR A 6 -32.58 -3.84 14.87
C THR A 6 -32.04 -4.43 13.57
N ASP A 7 -31.02 -5.29 13.64
CA ASP A 7 -30.34 -5.89 12.49
C ASP A 7 -30.53 -7.43 12.40
N CYS A 8 -31.52 -7.98 13.11
CA CYS A 8 -31.79 -9.42 13.08
C CYS A 8 -32.78 -9.76 11.95
N ILE A 9 -32.41 -10.73 11.11
CA ILE A 9 -33.33 -11.34 10.14
C ILE A 9 -34.03 -12.51 10.83
N ASP A 10 -35.36 -12.49 10.83
CA ASP A 10 -36.14 -13.64 11.28
C ASP A 10 -36.14 -14.71 10.19
N VAL A 11 -35.52 -15.84 10.51
CA VAL A 11 -35.43 -17.04 9.66
C VAL A 11 -36.06 -18.26 10.36
N SER A 12 -36.96 -18.02 11.31
CA SER A 12 -37.60 -19.09 12.08
C SER A 12 -38.57 -19.93 11.24
N ASP A 13 -39.14 -19.35 10.19
CA ASP A 13 -40.05 -20.01 9.25
C ASP A 13 -39.35 -20.89 8.22
N ASP A 14 -38.02 -20.78 8.07
CA ASP A 14 -37.24 -21.60 7.14
C ASP A 14 -36.95 -22.99 7.72
N GLU A 15 -37.26 -24.05 6.97
CA GLU A 15 -37.18 -25.44 7.45
C GLU A 15 -35.73 -25.96 7.53
N THR A 16 -34.90 -25.67 6.53
CA THR A 16 -33.53 -26.17 6.44
C THR A 16 -32.49 -25.10 6.76
N ILE A 17 -31.27 -25.53 7.10
CA ILE A 17 -30.13 -24.61 7.31
C ILE A 17 -29.79 -23.86 6.01
N ASP A 18 -29.88 -24.52 4.87
CA ASP A 18 -29.58 -23.91 3.57
C ASP A 18 -30.58 -22.82 3.20
N ASP A 19 -31.87 -23.04 3.48
CA ASP A 19 -32.92 -22.03 3.26
C ASP A 19 -32.71 -20.80 4.15
N LYS A 20 -32.34 -21.02 5.42
CA LYS A 20 -31.98 -19.93 6.36
C LYS A 20 -30.81 -19.11 5.83
N PHE A 21 -29.75 -19.75 5.36
CA PHE A 21 -28.61 -19.04 4.79
C PHE A 21 -28.99 -18.26 3.54
N LYS A 22 -29.79 -18.85 2.65
CA LYS A 22 -30.25 -18.18 1.45
C LYS A 22 -31.10 -16.94 1.78
N HIS A 23 -32.04 -17.06 2.70
CA HIS A 23 -32.86 -15.94 3.17
C HIS A 23 -32.00 -14.81 3.77
N ILE A 24 -30.99 -15.14 4.57
CA ILE A 24 -30.04 -14.16 5.11
C ILE A 24 -29.28 -13.44 3.99
N LEU A 25 -28.79 -14.18 3.00
CA LEU A 25 -27.99 -13.64 1.90
C LEU A 25 -28.81 -12.86 0.86
N ASP A 26 -30.12 -13.15 0.76
CA ASP A 26 -31.06 -12.44 -0.12
C ASP A 26 -31.58 -11.13 0.53
N SER A 27 -31.26 -10.88 1.80
CA SER A 27 -31.69 -9.66 2.49
C SER A 27 -30.91 -8.41 2.08
N GLU A 28 -31.62 -7.39 1.62
CA GLU A 28 -31.04 -6.07 1.27
C GLU A 28 -30.26 -5.45 2.42
N SER A 29 -30.69 -5.64 3.68
CA SER A 29 -29.99 -5.06 4.84
C SER A 29 -28.62 -5.68 5.04
N ILE A 30 -28.49 -7.00 4.88
CA ILE A 30 -27.22 -7.72 4.98
C ILE A 30 -26.32 -7.38 3.80
N LEU A 31 -26.88 -7.32 2.59
CA LEU A 31 -26.12 -6.92 1.40
C LEU A 31 -25.60 -5.49 1.53
N ALA A 32 -26.40 -4.56 2.09
CA ALA A 32 -25.96 -3.20 2.38
C ALA A 32 -24.87 -3.15 3.47
N MET A 33 -24.90 -4.04 4.47
CA MET A 33 -23.82 -4.16 5.45
C MET A 33 -22.53 -4.71 4.84
N ILE A 34 -22.61 -5.69 3.94
CA ILE A 34 -21.46 -6.22 3.18
C ILE A 34 -20.87 -5.10 2.32
N GLU A 35 -21.73 -4.32 1.66
CA GLU A 35 -21.37 -3.18 0.83
C GLU A 35 -20.65 -2.09 1.66
N GLU A 36 -21.15 -1.74 2.86
CA GLU A 36 -20.47 -0.82 3.78
C GLU A 36 -19.11 -1.39 4.22
N TYR A 37 -19.06 -2.70 4.53
CA TYR A 37 -17.84 -3.38 4.94
C TYR A 37 -16.76 -3.33 3.86
N GLU A 38 -17.11 -3.39 2.57
CA GLU A 38 -16.13 -3.26 1.50
C GLU A 38 -15.37 -1.92 1.53
N TYR A 39 -16.00 -0.80 1.93
CA TYR A 39 -15.30 0.49 2.06
C TYR A 39 -14.31 0.54 3.23
N LYS A 40 -14.51 -0.33 4.21
CA LYS A 40 -13.91 -0.30 5.53
C LYS A 40 -12.86 -1.38 5.72
N LYS A 41 -13.08 -2.57 5.18
CA LYS A 41 -12.23 -3.71 5.44
C LYS A 41 -10.75 -3.42 5.17
N PRO A 42 -9.83 -4.05 5.91
CA PRO A 42 -8.42 -3.99 5.57
C PRO A 42 -8.19 -4.72 4.24
N TYR A 43 -7.44 -4.06 3.36
CA TYR A 43 -7.00 -4.59 2.08
C TYR A 43 -5.56 -5.04 2.15
N ARG A 44 -5.26 -6.16 1.50
CA ARG A 44 -3.92 -6.73 1.51
C ARG A 44 -2.89 -5.88 0.76
N HIS A 45 -3.31 -5.22 -0.30
CA HIS A 45 -2.46 -4.46 -1.23
C HIS A 45 -2.94 -3.04 -1.36
N PHE A 46 -1.99 -2.11 -1.47
CA PHE A 46 -2.29 -0.71 -1.72
C PHE A 46 -1.15 0.04 -2.41
N CYS A 47 -1.48 1.13 -3.09
CA CYS A 47 -0.53 2.07 -3.68
C CYS A 47 -0.87 3.48 -3.22
N TYR A 48 0.14 4.32 -3.01
CA TYR A 48 -0.04 5.73 -2.69
C TYR A 48 0.51 6.61 -3.82
N PHE A 49 -0.24 7.65 -4.13
CA PHE A 49 0.13 8.68 -5.08
C PHE A 49 -0.10 10.03 -4.44
N LYS A 50 0.65 11.03 -4.88
CA LYS A 50 0.30 12.41 -4.61
C LYS A 50 -0.69 12.87 -5.67
N TYR A 51 -1.61 13.75 -5.30
CA TYR A 51 -2.39 14.47 -6.30
C TYR A 51 -2.31 15.98 -6.11
N SER A 52 -2.62 16.70 -7.18
CA SER A 52 -2.87 18.14 -7.19
C SER A 52 -4.26 18.43 -7.76
N ASP A 53 -4.82 19.57 -7.34
CA ASP A 53 -6.03 20.17 -7.94
C ASP A 53 -7.26 19.26 -8.00
N LEU A 54 -7.75 18.82 -6.84
CA LEU A 54 -9.05 18.15 -6.73
C LEU A 54 -10.20 19.12 -7.03
N LYS A 55 -10.91 18.88 -8.14
CA LYS A 55 -12.11 19.65 -8.52
C LYS A 55 -13.37 18.95 -8.02
N ILE A 56 -13.79 19.27 -6.81
CA ILE A 56 -14.96 18.66 -6.16
C ILE A 56 -16.24 18.87 -7.01
N GLU A 57 -16.33 19.99 -7.72
CA GLU A 57 -17.47 20.30 -8.59
C GLU A 57 -17.64 19.24 -9.69
N LYS A 58 -16.56 18.61 -10.15
CA LYS A 58 -16.62 17.52 -11.14
C LYS A 58 -17.22 16.24 -10.57
N ILE A 59 -16.97 15.95 -9.31
CA ILE A 59 -17.62 14.85 -8.61
C ILE A 59 -19.13 15.14 -8.50
N GLU A 60 -19.51 16.36 -8.14
CA GLU A 60 -20.92 16.76 -8.07
C GLU A 60 -21.61 16.71 -9.44
N GLU A 61 -20.95 17.15 -10.51
CA GLU A 61 -21.43 17.03 -11.89
C GLU A 61 -21.67 15.57 -12.28
N MET A 62 -20.75 14.66 -11.92
CA MET A 62 -20.88 13.23 -12.20
C MET A 62 -22.07 12.59 -11.47
N VAL A 63 -22.29 12.98 -10.21
CA VAL A 63 -23.44 12.54 -9.41
C VAL A 63 -24.74 13.05 -10.05
N LYS A 64 -24.82 14.35 -10.38
CA LYS A 64 -26.02 14.94 -11.03
C LYS A 64 -26.33 14.34 -12.39
N ALA A 65 -25.29 13.93 -13.13
CA ALA A 65 -25.42 13.30 -14.45
C ALA A 65 -25.60 11.78 -14.39
N GLU A 66 -25.76 11.18 -13.19
CA GLU A 66 -25.91 9.73 -12.97
C GLU A 66 -24.80 8.89 -13.63
N LYS A 67 -23.58 9.45 -13.72
CA LYS A 67 -22.40 8.76 -14.26
C LYS A 67 -21.72 7.87 -13.22
N VAL A 68 -22.07 8.06 -11.95
CA VAL A 68 -21.57 7.31 -10.80
C VAL A 68 -22.74 6.98 -9.88
N ASN A 69 -22.59 5.89 -9.14
CA ASN A 69 -23.51 5.57 -8.06
C ASN A 69 -23.07 6.32 -6.79
N VAL A 70 -24.00 6.55 -5.87
CA VAL A 70 -23.71 7.17 -4.56
C VAL A 70 -24.16 6.22 -3.48
N PHE A 71 -23.21 5.81 -2.64
CA PHE A 71 -23.49 5.00 -1.47
C PHE A 71 -23.95 5.90 -0.31
N ASP A 72 -25.15 5.64 0.20
CA ASP A 72 -25.68 6.23 1.42
C ASP A 72 -25.95 5.12 2.45
N LYS A 73 -25.21 5.16 3.55
CA LYS A 73 -25.37 4.23 4.68
C LYS A 73 -26.82 4.16 5.17
N LYS A 74 -27.56 5.26 5.15
CA LYS A 74 -28.96 5.29 5.62
C LYS A 74 -29.91 4.65 4.63
N GLY A 75 -29.53 4.56 3.36
CA GLY A 75 -30.35 4.02 2.29
C GLY A 75 -30.59 2.51 2.41
N HIS A 76 -29.71 1.78 3.10
CA HIS A 76 -29.75 0.30 3.25
C HIS A 76 -29.97 -0.46 1.93
N LYS A 77 -29.47 0.09 0.82
CA LYS A 77 -29.58 -0.55 -0.50
C LYS A 77 -28.21 -0.97 -0.99
N PRO A 78 -28.02 -2.24 -1.36
CA PRO A 78 -26.78 -2.66 -1.99
C PRO A 78 -26.64 -2.02 -3.37
N ILE A 79 -25.41 -1.69 -3.74
CA ILE A 79 -25.05 -1.16 -5.05
C ILE A 79 -24.05 -2.12 -5.68
N ASP A 80 -24.50 -2.93 -6.63
CA ASP A 80 -23.65 -3.87 -7.35
C ASP A 80 -23.68 -3.58 -8.85
N ASP A 81 -23.03 -2.48 -9.21
CA ASP A 81 -22.95 -2.00 -10.59
C ASP A 81 -21.48 -2.05 -11.06
N PRO A 82 -21.12 -2.96 -11.98
CA PRO A 82 -19.78 -3.04 -12.54
C PRO A 82 -19.51 -2.01 -13.65
N GLU A 83 -20.53 -1.29 -14.14
CA GLU A 83 -20.39 -0.32 -15.22
C GLU A 83 -19.96 1.06 -14.71
N LYS A 84 -20.38 1.42 -13.49
CA LYS A 84 -20.12 2.73 -12.89
C LYS A 84 -19.50 2.60 -11.50
N PRO A 85 -18.48 3.41 -11.15
CA PRO A 85 -17.97 3.39 -9.80
C PRO A 85 -18.99 3.96 -8.81
N THR A 86 -18.88 3.53 -7.56
CA THR A 86 -19.74 3.97 -6.47
C THR A 86 -18.98 4.87 -5.52
N ILE A 87 -19.46 6.11 -5.38
CA ILE A 87 -18.86 7.13 -4.54
C ILE A 87 -19.43 7.06 -3.12
N TYR A 88 -18.53 7.15 -2.14
CA TYR A 88 -18.91 7.34 -0.74
C TYR A 88 -18.11 8.51 -0.15
N LEU A 89 -18.82 9.51 0.38
CA LEU A 89 -18.23 10.71 0.96
C LEU A 89 -18.24 10.59 2.48
N LEU A 90 -17.06 10.63 3.09
CA LEU A 90 -16.90 10.51 4.54
C LEU A 90 -15.89 11.55 5.05
N GLY A 91 -16.39 12.75 5.38
CA GLY A 91 -15.58 13.84 5.91
C GLY A 91 -14.49 14.30 4.94
N GLU A 92 -13.22 14.08 5.32
CA GLU A 92 -12.06 14.41 4.48
C GLU A 92 -11.67 13.31 3.48
N LEU A 93 -12.38 12.19 3.48
CA LEU A 93 -12.16 11.07 2.58
C LEU A 93 -13.25 10.99 1.51
N ILE A 94 -12.83 10.80 0.26
CA ILE A 94 -13.70 10.49 -0.87
C ILE A 94 -13.31 9.10 -1.36
N PHE A 95 -14.22 8.14 -1.22
CA PHE A 95 -14.04 6.80 -1.73
C PHE A 95 -14.71 6.67 -3.09
N LEU A 96 -13.99 6.08 -4.05
CA LEU A 96 -14.54 5.62 -5.33
C LEU A 96 -14.29 4.12 -5.41
N LYS A 97 -15.38 3.34 -5.37
CA LYS A 97 -15.31 1.90 -5.48
C LYS A 97 -15.55 1.45 -6.91
N PHE A 98 -14.62 0.67 -7.43
CA PHE A 98 -14.69 0.03 -8.74
C PHE A 98 -15.00 -1.45 -8.55
N THR A 99 -16.17 -1.86 -9.03
CA THR A 99 -16.63 -3.25 -8.96
C THR A 99 -16.35 -3.94 -10.29
N TYR A 100 -15.83 -5.17 -10.22
CA TYR A 100 -15.56 -6.02 -11.36
C TYR A 100 -16.22 -7.38 -11.16
N MET A 101 -16.98 -7.82 -12.17
CA MET A 101 -17.46 -9.20 -12.24
C MET A 101 -16.42 -10.04 -12.98
N LEU A 102 -15.66 -10.83 -12.23
CA LEU A 102 -14.64 -11.71 -12.79
C LEU A 102 -15.23 -13.08 -13.04
N GLN A 103 -14.88 -13.70 -14.16
CA GLN A 103 -15.29 -15.05 -14.51
C GLN A 103 -14.04 -15.91 -14.76
N ASN A 104 -14.02 -17.13 -14.24
CA ASN A 104 -12.97 -18.09 -14.53
C ASN A 104 -13.33 -18.98 -15.74
N ASP A 105 -12.40 -19.82 -16.17
CA ASP A 105 -12.58 -20.73 -17.32
C ASP A 105 -13.71 -21.75 -17.14
N THR A 106 -14.10 -22.05 -15.89
CA THR A 106 -15.22 -22.95 -15.57
C THR A 106 -16.58 -22.25 -15.58
N GLY A 107 -16.61 -20.94 -15.82
CA GLY A 107 -17.82 -20.13 -15.85
C GLY A 107 -18.24 -19.56 -14.49
N ASN A 108 -17.52 -19.88 -13.40
CA ASN A 108 -17.82 -19.35 -12.06
C ASN A 108 -17.47 -17.87 -12.00
N THR A 109 -18.37 -17.08 -11.41
CA THR A 109 -18.21 -15.64 -11.26
C THR A 109 -17.90 -15.25 -9.83
N ILE A 110 -17.11 -14.20 -9.66
CA ILE A 110 -16.88 -13.54 -8.36
C ILE A 110 -16.98 -12.03 -8.53
N LYS A 111 -17.52 -11.36 -7.50
CA LYS A 111 -17.41 -9.91 -7.33
C LYS A 111 -16.01 -9.59 -6.81
N TYR A 112 -15.31 -8.68 -7.48
CA TYR A 112 -14.01 -8.17 -7.05
C TYR A 112 -14.04 -6.66 -7.01
N VAL A 113 -13.48 -6.07 -5.96
CA VAL A 113 -13.55 -4.63 -5.72
C VAL A 113 -12.16 -4.03 -5.55
N MET A 114 -11.97 -2.84 -6.10
CA MET A 114 -10.82 -1.98 -5.84
C MET A 114 -11.34 -0.60 -5.40
N LEU A 115 -10.70 -0.01 -4.40
CA LEU A 115 -11.05 1.32 -3.92
C LEU A 115 -9.98 2.32 -4.32
N ALA A 116 -10.40 3.47 -4.80
CA ALA A 116 -9.60 4.68 -4.77
C ALA A 116 -10.09 5.56 -3.61
N VAL A 117 -9.19 5.95 -2.73
CA VAL A 117 -9.46 6.79 -1.56
C VAL A 117 -8.68 8.07 -1.72
N ILE A 118 -9.38 9.17 -1.94
CA ILE A 118 -8.81 10.51 -2.00
C ILE A 118 -8.84 11.09 -0.59
N ASP A 119 -7.66 11.31 -0.02
CA ASP A 119 -7.47 11.94 1.28
C ASP A 119 -7.15 13.42 1.09
N LYS A 120 -8.13 14.27 1.41
CA LYS A 120 -8.03 15.73 1.28
C LYS A 120 -7.03 16.35 2.24
N GLU A 121 -6.88 15.78 3.44
CA GLU A 121 -6.01 16.31 4.49
C GLU A 121 -4.53 16.10 4.14
N ASN A 122 -4.18 14.92 3.63
CA ASN A 122 -2.81 14.58 3.30
C ASN A 122 -2.44 14.85 1.83
N GLN A 123 -3.42 15.18 0.98
CA GLN A 123 -3.27 15.30 -0.49
C GLN A 123 -2.71 14.02 -1.14
N ILE A 124 -3.25 12.89 -0.70
CA ILE A 124 -2.83 11.55 -1.14
C ILE A 124 -4.01 10.83 -1.78
N LEU A 125 -3.74 10.16 -2.89
CA LEU A 125 -4.60 9.16 -3.48
C LEU A 125 -4.08 7.79 -3.08
N GLU A 126 -4.94 6.98 -2.47
CA GLU A 126 -4.64 5.61 -2.09
C GLU A 126 -5.50 4.66 -2.92
N ILE A 127 -4.89 3.71 -3.62
CA ILE A 127 -5.62 2.63 -4.30
C ILE A 127 -5.48 1.35 -3.48
N ARG A 128 -6.59 0.76 -3.02
CA ARG A 128 -6.65 -0.43 -2.16
C ARG A 128 -7.27 -1.61 -2.88
N PHE A 129 -6.72 -2.80 -2.70
CA PHE A 129 -7.22 -4.01 -3.32
C PHE A 129 -6.73 -5.30 -2.66
N ASP A 130 -7.43 -6.41 -2.92
CA ASP A 130 -7.09 -7.74 -2.44
C ASP A 130 -6.57 -8.63 -3.58
N ARG A 131 -6.01 -9.78 -3.23
CA ARG A 131 -5.62 -10.76 -4.24
C ARG A 131 -6.84 -11.53 -4.75
N VAL A 132 -6.94 -11.63 -6.07
CA VAL A 132 -7.80 -12.61 -6.74
C VAL A 132 -7.02 -13.91 -6.97
N GLY A 133 -7.74 -15.03 -6.97
CA GLY A 133 -7.18 -16.34 -7.32
C GLY A 133 -6.62 -16.35 -8.74
N ILE A 134 -5.58 -17.15 -8.99
CA ILE A 134 -4.92 -17.22 -10.31
C ILE A 134 -5.89 -17.52 -11.45
N ALA A 135 -6.91 -18.35 -11.20
CA ALA A 135 -7.93 -18.72 -12.18
C ALA A 135 -8.80 -17.54 -12.67
N TYR A 136 -8.77 -16.40 -11.99
CA TYR A 136 -9.52 -15.19 -12.35
C TYR A 136 -8.63 -14.11 -12.98
N LYS A 137 -7.33 -14.39 -13.18
CA LYS A 137 -6.37 -13.46 -13.79
C LYS A 137 -6.15 -13.86 -15.24
N ASN A 138 -6.28 -12.88 -16.13
CA ASN A 138 -6.02 -13.04 -17.56
C ASN A 138 -4.59 -12.62 -17.96
N SER A 139 -3.80 -12.02 -17.06
CA SER A 139 -2.45 -11.56 -17.39
C SER A 139 -1.53 -11.53 -16.16
N HIS A 140 -0.21 -11.52 -16.42
CA HIS A 140 0.79 -11.29 -15.37
C HIS A 140 0.76 -9.84 -14.87
N THR A 141 0.29 -8.88 -15.67
CA THR A 141 0.17 -7.45 -15.35
C THR A 141 -1.18 -7.08 -14.76
N TYR A 142 -2.07 -8.03 -14.49
CA TYR A 142 -3.47 -7.83 -14.11
C TYR A 142 -3.73 -6.63 -13.17
N TYR A 143 -3.05 -6.58 -12.02
CA TYR A 143 -3.25 -5.47 -11.08
C TYR A 143 -2.68 -4.14 -11.56
N LYS A 144 -1.54 -4.15 -12.27
CA LYS A 144 -0.97 -2.95 -12.90
C LYS A 144 -2.00 -2.36 -13.87
N ASP A 145 -2.59 -3.20 -14.71
CA ASP A 145 -3.56 -2.77 -15.73
C ASP A 145 -4.84 -2.20 -15.08
N LYS A 146 -5.32 -2.82 -13.99
CA LYS A 146 -6.46 -2.31 -13.21
C LYS A 146 -6.17 -0.99 -12.50
N ILE A 147 -4.98 -0.83 -11.90
CA ILE A 147 -4.54 0.42 -11.29
C ILE A 147 -4.49 1.52 -12.36
N GLU A 148 -3.90 1.25 -13.52
CA GLU A 148 -3.81 2.20 -14.64
C GLU A 148 -5.21 2.64 -15.12
N THR A 149 -6.15 1.70 -15.20
CA THR A 149 -7.56 1.99 -15.55
C THR A 149 -8.18 2.96 -14.54
N ILE A 150 -7.94 2.77 -13.24
CA ILE A 150 -8.44 3.64 -12.18
C ILE A 150 -7.78 5.02 -12.27
N LEU A 151 -6.46 5.09 -12.40
CA LEU A 151 -5.73 6.36 -12.53
C LEU A 151 -6.21 7.16 -13.74
N THR A 152 -6.38 6.50 -14.89
CA THR A 152 -6.92 7.11 -16.12
C THR A 152 -8.34 7.61 -15.90
N TYR A 153 -9.20 6.79 -15.27
CA TYR A 153 -10.56 7.19 -14.96
C TYR A 153 -10.61 8.47 -14.10
N LEU A 154 -9.80 8.53 -13.05
CA LEU A 154 -9.74 9.70 -12.16
C LEU A 154 -9.25 10.94 -12.91
N LYS A 155 -8.22 10.79 -13.74
CA LYS A 155 -7.71 11.90 -14.57
C LYS A 155 -8.75 12.42 -15.56
N GLU A 156 -9.46 11.53 -16.25
CA GLU A 156 -10.38 11.94 -17.33
C GLU A 156 -11.74 12.45 -16.81
N ASN A 157 -12.23 11.89 -15.71
CA ASN A 157 -13.60 12.17 -15.25
C ASN A 157 -13.67 13.20 -14.12
N ILE A 158 -12.72 13.16 -13.18
CA ILE A 158 -12.66 14.12 -12.06
C ILE A 158 -11.49 15.12 -12.20
N TYR A 159 -10.71 15.03 -13.29
CA TYR A 159 -9.59 15.93 -13.59
C TYR A 159 -8.55 15.98 -12.47
N LEU A 160 -8.29 14.82 -11.85
CA LEU A 160 -7.30 14.69 -10.79
C LEU A 160 -5.91 14.52 -11.41
N GLU A 161 -5.03 15.48 -11.16
CA GLU A 161 -3.63 15.37 -11.58
C GLU A 161 -2.86 14.55 -10.55
N ILE A 162 -2.30 13.42 -10.99
CA ILE A 162 -1.69 12.42 -10.11
C ILE A 162 -0.21 12.29 -10.44
N SER A 163 0.62 12.20 -9.42
CA SER A 163 2.08 12.01 -9.54
C SER A 163 2.57 11.00 -8.52
N ASP A 164 3.60 10.24 -8.88
CA ASP A 164 4.20 9.24 -8.01
C ASP A 164 4.93 9.84 -6.81
N ILE A 165 5.04 9.05 -5.75
CA ILE A 165 5.85 9.36 -4.58
C ILE A 165 7.09 8.47 -4.63
N ASP A 166 8.26 9.08 -4.50
CA ASP A 166 9.53 8.35 -4.39
C ASP A 166 9.63 7.67 -3.01
N PHE A 167 8.98 6.52 -2.89
CA PHE A 167 9.05 5.73 -1.67
C PHE A 167 10.41 5.07 -1.46
N LYS A 168 11.27 5.01 -2.47
CA LYS A 168 12.64 4.52 -2.28
C LYS A 168 13.39 5.49 -1.38
N ALA A 169 13.32 6.79 -1.69
CA ALA A 169 13.87 7.84 -0.82
C ALA A 169 13.25 7.84 0.59
N VAL A 170 11.93 7.59 0.70
CA VAL A 170 11.27 7.49 2.02
C VAL A 170 11.79 6.30 2.83
N VAL A 171 11.99 5.14 2.19
CA VAL A 171 12.54 3.95 2.86
C VAL A 171 13.99 4.18 3.28
N ASP A 172 14.80 4.83 2.44
CA ASP A 172 16.19 5.15 2.78
C ASP A 172 16.25 6.10 3.98
N PHE A 173 15.39 7.12 4.02
CA PHE A 173 15.23 8.00 5.19
C PHE A 173 14.79 7.24 6.44
N MET A 174 13.83 6.33 6.31
CA MET A 174 13.39 5.49 7.43
C MET A 174 14.55 4.66 7.98
N LYS A 175 15.41 4.10 7.13
CA LYS A 175 16.56 3.30 7.58
C LYS A 175 17.62 4.12 8.31
N SER A 176 17.79 5.40 7.96
CA SER A 176 18.83 6.24 8.57
C SER A 176 18.35 6.98 9.81
N GLU A 177 17.09 7.43 9.83
CA GLU A 177 16.58 8.35 10.85
C GLU A 177 15.57 7.72 11.82
N ARG A 178 15.15 6.47 11.63
CA ARG A 178 14.15 5.81 12.47
C ARG A 178 14.73 4.59 13.19
N ASP A 179 14.46 4.52 14.48
CA ASP A 179 14.82 3.43 15.39
C ASP A 179 13.61 2.59 15.83
N ASP A 180 12.40 2.96 15.41
CA ASP A 180 11.13 2.30 15.72
C ASP A 180 10.67 1.30 14.62
N ILE A 181 11.58 0.95 13.70
CA ILE A 181 11.35 -0.05 12.66
C ILE A 181 12.50 -1.05 12.52
N THR A 182 12.13 -2.30 12.21
CA THR A 182 13.06 -3.37 11.83
C THR A 182 12.89 -3.73 10.35
N ILE A 183 13.98 -3.71 9.56
CA ILE A 183 13.98 -4.29 8.20
C ILE A 183 14.13 -5.80 8.31
N VAL A 184 13.09 -6.55 7.94
CA VAL A 184 13.04 -8.02 8.14
C VAL A 184 13.40 -8.81 6.88
N ALA A 185 13.24 -8.21 5.70
CA ALA A 185 13.68 -8.83 4.45
C ALA A 185 13.95 -7.79 3.37
N GLN A 186 14.86 -8.13 2.47
CA GLN A 186 15.21 -7.29 1.33
C GLN A 186 15.56 -8.13 0.11
N ARG A 187 15.10 -7.69 -1.06
CA ARG A 187 15.59 -8.19 -2.35
C ARG A 187 16.50 -7.14 -2.96
N MET A 188 17.64 -7.57 -3.49
CA MET A 188 18.60 -6.70 -4.17
C MET A 188 18.93 -7.23 -5.55
N THR A 189 19.02 -6.35 -6.54
CA THR A 189 19.44 -6.70 -7.90
C THR A 189 20.66 -5.88 -8.29
N ARG A 190 21.73 -6.54 -8.75
CA ARG A 190 22.94 -5.89 -9.27
C ARG A 190 23.57 -6.73 -10.39
N ASN A 191 23.96 -6.09 -11.49
CA ASN A 191 24.64 -6.73 -12.63
C ASN A 191 23.95 -8.00 -13.15
N GLY A 192 22.61 -8.05 -13.14
CA GLY A 192 21.84 -9.23 -13.55
C GLY A 192 21.73 -10.35 -12.52
N THR A 193 22.36 -10.21 -11.35
CA THR A 193 22.23 -11.13 -10.21
C THR A 193 21.24 -10.60 -9.18
N THR A 194 20.43 -11.48 -8.60
CA THR A 194 19.48 -11.15 -7.53
C THR A 194 19.91 -11.83 -6.23
N ALA A 195 20.03 -11.05 -5.16
CA ALA A 195 20.21 -11.54 -3.80
C ALA A 195 18.90 -11.38 -3.02
N TYR A 196 18.54 -12.40 -2.23
CA TYR A 196 17.43 -12.37 -1.29
C TYR A 196 18.00 -12.46 0.12
N LEU A 197 17.62 -11.52 0.95
CA LEU A 197 18.00 -11.44 2.35
C LEU A 197 16.72 -11.53 3.16
N GLU A 198 16.63 -12.55 3.99
CA GLU A 198 15.52 -12.74 4.91
C GLU A 198 16.16 -13.04 6.27
N ALA A 199 15.90 -12.17 7.23
CA ALA A 199 16.31 -12.42 8.61
C ALA A 199 15.29 -13.38 9.24
N TYR A 200 15.75 -14.21 10.19
CA TYR A 200 14.84 -14.90 11.09
C TYR A 200 14.01 -13.86 11.85
N GLU A 201 12.74 -14.18 12.11
CA GLU A 201 11.82 -13.26 12.77
C GLU A 201 12.48 -12.68 14.01
N ASP A 202 12.59 -11.34 14.06
CA ASP A 202 13.14 -10.50 15.13
C ASP A 202 14.56 -9.95 14.97
N GLU A 203 15.32 -10.34 13.94
CA GLU A 203 16.64 -9.76 13.66
C GLU A 203 16.62 -8.77 12.50
N ALA A 204 17.44 -7.71 12.59
CA ALA A 204 17.63 -6.78 11.49
C ALA A 204 18.32 -7.49 10.32
N SER A 205 17.75 -7.38 9.12
CA SER A 205 18.33 -7.91 7.89
C SER A 205 19.55 -7.09 7.47
N ILE A 206 20.68 -7.31 8.15
CA ILE A 206 22.00 -6.87 7.67
C ILE A 206 22.38 -7.76 6.48
N ILE A 207 22.93 -7.19 5.41
CA ILE A 207 23.52 -7.98 4.32
C ILE A 207 24.69 -8.78 4.91
N PRO A 208 24.60 -10.11 5.09
CA PRO A 208 25.54 -10.88 5.90
C PRO A 208 26.99 -10.63 5.49
N ILE A 209 27.25 -10.60 4.18
CA ILE A 209 28.59 -10.37 3.62
C ILE A 209 29.12 -8.94 3.87
N LEU A 210 28.25 -7.91 3.87
CA LEU A 210 28.71 -6.54 4.16
C LEU A 210 28.91 -6.32 5.66
N GLY A 211 28.04 -6.91 6.50
CA GLY A 211 28.22 -6.89 7.95
C GLY A 211 29.45 -7.66 8.42
N GLU A 212 29.70 -8.84 7.82
CA GLU A 212 30.92 -9.63 8.03
C GLU A 212 32.16 -8.85 7.57
N LEU A 213 32.09 -8.12 6.46
CA LEU A 213 33.20 -7.28 6.00
C LEU A 213 33.48 -6.12 6.98
N ASP A 214 32.45 -5.46 7.51
CA ASP A 214 32.62 -4.39 8.49
C ASP A 214 33.22 -4.93 9.79
N THR A 215 32.73 -6.09 10.25
CA THR A 215 33.27 -6.78 11.42
C THR A 215 34.73 -7.13 11.22
N PHE A 216 35.08 -7.70 10.06
CA PHE A 216 36.45 -8.03 9.70
C PHE A 216 37.35 -6.79 9.64
N ILE A 217 36.88 -5.68 9.05
CA ILE A 217 37.66 -4.43 8.99
C ILE A 217 37.93 -3.89 10.40
N GLU A 218 36.95 -3.94 11.30
CA GLU A 218 37.13 -3.47 12.68
C GLU A 218 38.01 -4.42 13.50
N GLU A 219 37.86 -5.74 13.34
CA GLU A 219 38.75 -6.73 13.98
C GLU A 219 40.22 -6.58 13.53
N GLN A 220 40.45 -6.17 12.29
CA GLN A 220 41.78 -5.98 11.72
C GLN A 220 42.23 -4.51 11.70
N LYS A 221 41.64 -3.66 12.55
CA LYS A 221 41.89 -2.20 12.58
C LYS A 221 43.36 -1.84 12.65
N GLU A 222 44.17 -2.54 13.45
CA GLU A 222 45.61 -2.27 13.56
C GLU A 222 46.36 -2.47 12.24
N LEU A 223 45.95 -3.44 11.41
CA LEU A 223 46.53 -3.66 10.09
C LEU A 223 46.10 -2.57 9.11
N PHE A 224 44.83 -2.16 9.16
CA PHE A 224 44.31 -1.11 8.29
C PHE A 224 44.83 0.28 8.67
N ASP A 225 45.11 0.56 9.94
CA ASP A 225 45.55 1.88 10.41
C ASP A 225 47.09 2.03 10.47
N ARG A 226 47.83 1.00 10.04
CA ARG A 226 49.30 0.90 10.13
C ARG A 226 50.04 2.00 9.38
N ASP A 227 49.64 2.29 8.14
CA ASP A 227 50.24 3.34 7.33
C ASP A 227 49.22 3.98 6.38
N ASN A 228 49.64 5.00 5.62
CA ASN A 228 48.73 5.74 4.75
C ASN A 228 48.15 4.87 3.62
N ASN A 229 48.88 3.86 3.13
CA ASN A 229 48.36 2.99 2.07
C ASN A 229 47.27 2.06 2.62
N THR A 230 47.47 1.50 3.82
CA THR A 230 46.47 0.63 4.45
C THR A 230 45.20 1.40 4.84
N LYS A 231 45.34 2.67 5.25
CA LYS A 231 44.20 3.57 5.49
C LYS A 231 43.43 3.88 4.21
N GLU A 232 44.14 4.15 3.10
CA GLU A 232 43.52 4.35 1.80
C GLU A 232 42.76 3.09 1.33
N ILE A 233 43.31 1.90 1.59
CA ILE A 233 42.62 0.63 1.30
C ILE A 233 41.33 0.52 2.12
N ARG A 234 41.37 0.83 3.44
CA ARG A 234 40.17 0.85 4.30
C ARG A 234 39.11 1.80 3.77
N GLU A 235 39.50 3.01 3.39
CA GLU A 235 38.58 4.02 2.82
C GLU A 235 37.98 3.54 1.50
N LYS A 236 38.77 2.92 0.61
CA LYS A 236 38.26 2.35 -0.64
C LYS A 236 37.30 1.19 -0.41
N LEU A 237 37.55 0.33 0.58
CA LEU A 237 36.63 -0.77 0.95
C LEU A 237 35.31 -0.23 1.50
N GLN A 238 35.37 0.78 2.38
CA GLN A 238 34.17 1.44 2.89
C GLN A 238 33.41 2.20 1.80
N ALA A 239 34.11 2.86 0.88
CA ALA A 239 33.52 3.51 -0.28
C ALA A 239 32.88 2.49 -1.23
N PHE A 240 33.55 1.35 -1.46
CA PHE A 240 33.01 0.25 -2.26
C PHE A 240 31.74 -0.32 -1.63
N ARG A 241 31.71 -0.52 -0.29
CA ARG A 241 30.51 -0.93 0.45
C ARG A 241 29.35 0.05 0.24
N ARG A 242 29.59 1.34 0.48
CA ARG A 242 28.59 2.40 0.25
C ARG A 242 28.11 2.39 -1.20
N GLU A 243 29.03 2.16 -2.15
CA GLU A 243 28.68 2.03 -3.56
C GLU A 243 27.79 0.80 -3.82
N ILE A 244 28.03 -0.34 -3.15
CA ILE A 244 27.14 -1.51 -3.23
C ILE A 244 25.76 -1.14 -2.67
N GLU A 245 25.68 -0.50 -1.52
CA GLU A 245 24.42 -0.10 -0.88
C GLU A 245 23.64 0.89 -1.76
N ILE A 246 24.31 1.87 -2.36
CA ILE A 246 23.72 2.91 -3.21
C ILE A 246 23.33 2.37 -4.60
N LYS A 247 24.18 1.54 -5.23
CA LYS A 247 23.96 1.06 -6.61
C LYS A 247 23.13 -0.20 -6.70
N SER A 248 22.90 -0.90 -5.60
CA SER A 248 22.01 -2.05 -5.61
C SER A 248 20.58 -1.57 -5.70
N ASP A 249 19.87 -2.01 -6.73
CA ASP A 249 18.46 -1.75 -6.80
C ASP A 249 17.77 -2.60 -5.74
N MET A 250 16.97 -1.96 -4.88
CA MET A 250 16.21 -2.61 -3.82
C MET A 250 14.75 -2.71 -4.28
N PRO A 251 14.39 -3.66 -5.15
CA PRO A 251 13.03 -3.71 -5.67
C PRO A 251 11.99 -4.10 -4.61
N LEU A 252 12.40 -4.67 -3.47
CA LEU A 252 11.48 -5.07 -2.39
C LEU A 252 12.14 -4.89 -1.02
N VAL A 253 11.44 -4.21 -0.12
CA VAL A 253 11.80 -4.09 1.30
C VAL A 253 10.63 -4.51 2.16
N LYS A 254 10.85 -5.34 3.19
CA LYS A 254 9.85 -5.72 4.19
C LYS A 254 10.24 -5.12 5.54
N ILE A 255 9.30 -4.41 6.14
CA ILE A 255 9.46 -3.58 7.33
C ILE A 255 8.51 -4.10 8.40
N ARG A 256 8.98 -4.15 9.64
CA ARG A 256 8.17 -4.31 10.83
C ARG A 256 8.21 -3.02 11.64
N MET A 257 7.05 -2.53 12.07
CA MET A 257 6.95 -1.48 13.08
C MET A 257 7.09 -2.13 14.46
N ASP A 258 8.03 -1.67 15.29
CA ASP A 258 8.40 -2.41 16.49
C ASP A 258 7.34 -2.33 17.60
N GLU A 259 6.67 -1.19 17.76
CA GLU A 259 5.61 -1.03 18.76
C GLU A 259 4.35 -1.85 18.45
N SER A 260 3.92 -1.85 17.18
CA SER A 260 2.66 -2.49 16.78
C SER A 260 2.84 -3.92 16.27
N GLY A 261 4.08 -4.32 15.94
CA GLY A 261 4.37 -5.58 15.28
C GLY A 261 3.88 -5.68 13.83
N ILE A 262 3.30 -4.61 13.27
CA ILE A 262 2.74 -4.62 11.91
C ILE A 262 3.87 -4.82 10.91
N LYS A 263 3.73 -5.85 10.06
CA LYS A 263 4.68 -6.17 8.98
C LYS A 263 4.09 -5.75 7.64
N PHE A 264 4.81 -4.93 6.89
CA PHE A 264 4.43 -4.53 5.53
C PHE A 264 5.63 -4.56 4.59
N GLY A 265 5.36 -4.72 3.29
CA GLY A 265 6.38 -4.75 2.24
C GLY A 265 6.12 -3.68 1.21
N ILE A 266 7.19 -3.15 0.64
CA ILE A 266 7.17 -2.13 -0.40
C ILE A 266 7.93 -2.69 -1.59
N THR A 267 7.22 -2.87 -2.70
CA THR A 267 7.81 -3.22 -3.99
C THR A 267 7.99 -1.95 -4.80
N HIS A 268 9.22 -1.48 -4.93
CA HIS A 268 9.54 -0.33 -5.77
C HIS A 268 9.48 -0.72 -7.25
N ASN A 269 9.16 0.26 -8.10
CA ASN A 269 9.03 0.12 -9.53
C ASN A 269 8.15 -1.06 -9.96
N TYR A 270 6.94 -1.15 -9.39
CA TYR A 270 6.10 -2.35 -9.49
C TYR A 270 5.74 -2.69 -10.95
N LYS A 271 6.35 -3.76 -11.49
CA LYS A 271 6.18 -4.17 -12.91
C LYS A 271 6.49 -3.03 -13.88
N ASP A 272 7.66 -2.41 -13.70
CA ASP A 272 8.17 -1.36 -14.59
C ASP A 272 7.26 -0.12 -14.61
N THR A 273 6.67 0.21 -13.45
CA THR A 273 6.02 1.50 -13.20
C THR A 273 6.93 2.38 -12.35
N GLU A 274 6.61 3.66 -12.20
CA GLU A 274 7.34 4.55 -11.29
C GLU A 274 6.82 4.45 -9.84
N TYR A 275 5.55 4.07 -9.64
CA TYR A 275 4.99 3.91 -8.29
C TYR A 275 5.45 2.63 -7.58
N SER A 276 5.30 2.65 -6.26
CA SER A 276 5.56 1.51 -5.39
C SER A 276 4.26 0.80 -4.96
N LEU A 277 4.29 -0.53 -4.91
CA LEU A 277 3.19 -1.36 -4.41
C LEU A 277 3.46 -1.79 -2.97
N PHE A 278 2.51 -1.54 -2.09
CA PHE A 278 2.55 -1.97 -0.69
C PHE A 278 1.77 -3.27 -0.48
N MET A 279 2.21 -4.06 0.50
CA MET A 279 1.54 -5.28 0.92
C MET A 279 1.62 -5.45 2.44
N LEU A 280 0.49 -5.69 3.10
CA LEU A 280 0.46 -6.10 4.51
C LEU A 280 0.72 -7.59 4.67
N TYR A 281 1.44 -7.99 5.72
CA TYR A 281 1.69 -9.39 6.07
C TYR A 281 0.99 -9.75 7.38
N GLY A 282 0.72 -11.04 7.57
CA GLY A 282 0.02 -11.55 8.75
C GLY A 282 -1.50 -11.46 8.65
N GLU A 283 -2.17 -11.68 9.77
CA GLU A 283 -3.63 -11.54 9.87
C GLU A 283 -4.03 -10.07 9.78
N LEU A 284 -5.04 -9.76 8.95
CA LEU A 284 -5.54 -8.40 8.84
C LEU A 284 -6.62 -8.19 9.89
N VAL A 285 -6.26 -7.55 11.00
CA VAL A 285 -7.19 -7.28 12.09
C VAL A 285 -7.57 -5.80 12.06
N GLY A 286 -8.81 -5.52 11.67
CA GLY A 286 -9.42 -4.19 11.74
C GLY A 286 -8.94 -3.16 10.70
N GLU A 287 -9.70 -2.06 10.59
CA GLU A 287 -9.38 -0.87 9.78
C GLU A 287 -8.05 -0.21 10.18
N GLU A 288 -7.71 -0.29 11.47
CA GLU A 288 -6.61 0.45 12.09
C GLU A 288 -5.23 0.08 11.54
N MET A 289 -5.05 -1.14 11.03
CA MET A 289 -3.75 -1.59 10.54
C MET A 289 -3.28 -0.81 9.30
N MET A 290 -4.17 -0.63 8.31
CA MET A 290 -3.84 0.16 7.11
C MET A 290 -3.62 1.63 7.46
N SER A 291 -4.49 2.19 8.30
CA SER A 291 -4.38 3.57 8.76
C SER A 291 -3.07 3.82 9.51
N SER A 292 -2.65 2.90 10.39
CA SER A 292 -1.38 2.99 11.12
C SER A 292 -0.17 3.01 10.18
N VAL A 293 -0.14 2.11 9.18
CA VAL A 293 0.94 2.07 8.18
C VAL A 293 0.94 3.34 7.33
N LYS A 294 -0.24 3.80 6.90
CA LYS A 294 -0.40 5.05 6.15
C LYS A 294 0.15 6.23 6.93
N GLU A 295 -0.32 6.44 8.16
CA GLU A 295 0.08 7.55 9.02
C GLU A 295 1.59 7.56 9.24
N TYR A 296 2.16 6.39 9.54
CA TYR A 296 3.59 6.23 9.76
C TYR A 296 4.41 6.60 8.51
N ILE A 297 4.07 6.05 7.35
CA ILE A 297 4.80 6.32 6.09
C ILE A 297 4.61 7.80 5.69
N MET A 298 3.40 8.34 5.84
CA MET A 298 3.14 9.75 5.50
C MET A 298 3.89 10.71 6.41
N ARG A 299 4.05 10.38 7.70
CA ARG A 299 4.90 11.12 8.63
C ARG A 299 6.35 11.12 8.15
N CYS A 300 6.90 9.95 7.82
CA CYS A 300 8.27 9.84 7.30
C CYS A 300 8.46 10.62 5.98
N TYR A 301 7.48 10.57 5.09
CA TYR A 301 7.50 11.34 3.84
C TYR A 301 7.49 12.85 4.09
N LYS A 302 6.67 13.35 5.02
CA LYS A 302 6.63 14.77 5.42
C LYS A 302 7.97 15.21 6.00
N ASP A 303 8.55 14.41 6.89
CA ASP A 303 9.82 14.73 7.56
C ASP A 303 10.99 14.75 6.57
N LEU A 304 11.07 13.79 5.64
CA LEU A 304 12.05 13.80 4.55
C LEU A 304 11.95 15.07 3.70
N ARG A 305 10.73 15.52 3.37
CA ARG A 305 10.54 16.74 2.59
C ARG A 305 10.96 17.99 3.37
N ALA A 306 10.71 18.03 4.68
CA ALA A 306 11.14 19.13 5.54
C ALA A 306 12.67 19.21 5.63
N ALA A 307 13.35 18.08 5.84
CA ALA A 307 14.82 18.00 5.86
C ALA A 307 15.44 18.46 4.53
N THR A 308 14.94 17.96 3.40
CA THR A 308 15.42 18.33 2.06
C THR A 308 15.23 19.83 1.77
N SER A 309 14.13 20.41 2.24
CA SER A 309 13.82 21.84 2.06
C SER A 309 14.73 22.73 2.92
N ALA A 310 15.03 22.30 4.15
CA ALA A 310 15.95 23.02 5.05
C ALA A 310 17.39 23.04 4.51
N ASP A 311 17.86 21.91 3.96
CA ASP A 311 19.18 21.81 3.35
C ASP A 311 19.31 22.72 2.12
N THR A 312 18.25 22.83 1.31
CA THR A 312 18.23 23.72 0.14
C THR A 312 18.35 25.19 0.54
N ILE A 313 17.63 25.62 1.59
CA ILE A 313 17.69 26.99 2.12
C ILE A 313 19.06 27.30 2.73
N SER A 314 19.71 26.31 3.34
CA SER A 314 21.04 26.49 3.94
C SER A 314 22.15 26.64 2.89
N ARG A 315 22.02 25.98 1.72
CA ARG A 315 22.97 26.08 0.61
C ARG A 315 22.85 27.37 -0.19
N GLU A 316 21.66 28.00 -0.23
CA GLU A 316 21.46 29.30 -0.89
C GLU A 316 21.97 30.50 -0.04
N LYS A 317 22.31 30.27 1.24
CA LYS A 317 22.82 31.30 2.16
C LYS A 317 24.34 31.31 2.34
N VAL A 318 25.08 30.54 1.55
CA VAL A 318 26.56 30.46 1.59
C VAL A 318 27.18 31.18 0.40
#